data_AF-A0A3Q2FQJ7-F1
#
_entry.id   AF-A0A3Q2FQJ7-F1
#
_cell.length_a   1.000
_cell.length_b   1.000
_cell.length_c   1.000
_cell.angle_alpha   90.00
_cell.angle_beta   90.00
_cell.angle_gamma   90.00
#
_symmetry.space_group_name_H-M   'P 1'
#
loop_
_entity.id
_entity.type
_entity.pdbx_description
1 polymer ?
#
loop_
_entity_poly.entity_id
_entity_poly.type
_entity_poly.pdbx_seq_one_letter_code
_entity_poly.pdbx_strand_id
1 'polypeptide(L)'
;FSSVKKQPHPPPRRAGNVGSLLLTPQENDCLFGYLGRKCATLCSAVVQVYRAERSGCWMKRCCGVVCLVKDNPQRSYFIRVFDIKVSRTHRSLHQNLSAAGWF
;
A
#
# COMPACT_ATOMS: atom_id res chain seq x y z
N PHE A 1 -32.93 37.93 16.98
CA PHE A 1 -32.60 36.57 16.52
C PHE A 1 -31.31 36.61 15.72
N SER A 2 -30.19 36.31 16.35
CA SER A 2 -28.85 36.35 15.77
C SER A 2 -28.68 35.26 14.71
N SER A 3 -28.28 35.67 13.51
CA SER A 3 -27.98 34.78 12.38
C SER A 3 -26.73 33.97 12.69
N VAL A 4 -26.90 32.70 13.06
CA VAL A 4 -25.80 31.75 13.22
C VAL A 4 -25.19 31.50 11.84
N LYS A 5 -24.00 32.07 11.59
CA LYS A 5 -23.19 31.74 10.43
C LYS A 5 -22.76 30.28 10.54
N LYS A 6 -23.31 29.40 9.69
CA LYS A 6 -22.80 28.03 9.54
C LYS A 6 -21.36 28.13 9.02
N GLN A 7 -20.38 27.77 9.85
CA GLN A 7 -19.01 27.57 9.39
C GLN A 7 -19.00 26.46 8.33
N PRO A 8 -18.28 26.63 7.20
CA PRO A 8 -18.08 25.55 6.26
C PRO A 8 -17.28 24.45 6.96
N HIS A 9 -17.82 23.24 6.95
CA HIS A 9 -17.11 22.05 7.37
C HIS A 9 -15.82 21.95 6.53
N PRO A 10 -14.63 21.76 7.13
CA PRO A 10 -13.45 21.49 6.34
C PRO A 10 -13.74 20.25 5.49
N PRO A 11 -13.38 20.24 4.20
CA PRO A 11 -13.55 19.06 3.37
C PRO A 11 -12.88 17.89 4.11
N PRO A 12 -13.50 16.69 4.12
CA PRO A 12 -12.89 15.53 4.77
C PRO A 12 -11.48 15.42 4.24
N ARG A 13 -10.49 15.60 5.14
CA ARG A 13 -9.08 15.48 4.78
C ARG A 13 -8.97 14.12 4.12
N ARG A 14 -8.65 14.09 2.83
CA ARG A 14 -8.36 12.83 2.15
C ARG A 14 -7.27 12.19 3.00
N ALA A 15 -7.57 11.08 3.66
CA ALA A 15 -6.59 10.37 4.45
C ALA A 15 -5.38 10.14 3.53
N GLY A 16 -4.24 10.74 3.89
CA GLY A 16 -3.03 10.62 3.11
C GLY A 16 -2.55 9.17 3.11
N ASN A 17 -1.65 8.84 2.20
CA ASN A 17 -1.02 7.53 2.22
C ASN A 17 -0.23 7.34 3.52
N VAL A 18 -0.46 6.22 4.20
CA VAL A 18 0.32 5.82 5.38
C VAL A 18 1.52 5.00 4.94
N GLY A 19 2.70 5.55 5.15
CA GLY A 19 4.00 4.95 4.80
C GLY A 19 4.55 4.02 5.87
N SER A 20 5.66 3.37 5.55
CA SER A 20 6.43 2.54 6.49
C SER A 20 7.43 3.41 7.25
N LEU A 21 7.56 3.17 8.55
CA LEU A 21 8.56 3.83 9.41
C LEU A 21 10.00 3.42 9.08
N LEU A 22 10.18 2.24 8.48
CA LEU A 22 11.49 1.70 8.11
C LEU A 22 11.98 2.23 6.74
N LEU A 23 11.15 2.99 6.04
CA LEU A 23 11.49 3.62 4.77
C LEU A 23 11.72 5.11 4.99
N THR A 24 12.64 5.67 4.23
CA THR A 24 12.81 7.12 4.12
C THR A 24 11.56 7.77 3.53
N PRO A 25 11.31 9.06 3.77
CA PRO A 25 10.21 9.79 3.15
C PRO A 25 10.22 9.68 1.61
N GLN A 26 11.40 9.72 0.99
CA GLN A 26 11.58 9.62 -0.46
C GLN A 26 11.20 8.22 -0.99
N GLU A 27 11.55 7.17 -0.25
CA GLU A 27 11.14 5.80 -0.59
C GLU A 27 9.62 5.61 -0.45
N ASN A 28 9.02 6.20 0.60
CA ASN A 28 7.57 6.20 0.77
C ASN A 28 6.86 6.97 -0.36
N ASP A 29 7.37 8.13 -0.77
CA ASP A 29 6.80 8.89 -1.89
C ASP A 29 6.87 8.11 -3.21
N CYS A 30 7.98 7.43 -3.46
CA CYS A 30 8.15 6.54 -4.60
C CYS A 30 7.13 5.39 -4.56
N LEU A 31 6.97 4.74 -3.40
CA LEU A 31 5.97 3.71 -3.15
C LEU A 31 4.55 4.20 -3.49
N PHE A 32 4.18 5.40 -3.05
CA PHE A 32 2.87 5.98 -3.33
C PHE A 32 2.67 6.29 -4.82
N GLY A 33 3.74 6.67 -5.52
CA GLY A 33 3.75 6.83 -6.97
C GLY A 33 3.35 5.54 -7.72
N TYR A 34 3.72 4.36 -7.20
CA TYR A 34 3.39 3.07 -7.82
C TYR A 34 1.94 2.62 -7.60
N LEU A 35 1.18 3.24 -6.69
CA LEU A 35 -0.20 2.83 -6.39
C LEU A 35 -1.23 3.34 -7.40
N GLY A 36 -0.92 4.45 -8.08
CA GLY A 36 -1.81 5.11 -9.04
C GLY A 36 -2.74 6.16 -8.40
N ARG A 37 -3.27 7.07 -9.23
CA ARG A 37 -3.91 8.35 -8.81
C ARG A 37 -5.19 8.25 -7.96
N LYS A 38 -5.78 7.06 -7.77
CA LYS A 38 -7.06 6.88 -7.03
C LYS A 38 -6.97 5.86 -5.89
N CYS A 39 -5.79 5.27 -5.71
CA CYS A 39 -5.50 4.31 -4.66
C CYS A 39 -4.88 5.06 -3.47
N ALA A 40 -5.18 4.61 -2.25
CA ALA A 40 -4.54 5.11 -1.04
C ALA A 40 -4.02 3.95 -0.17
N THR A 41 -2.84 4.07 0.42
CA THR A 41 -2.40 3.11 1.46
C THR A 41 -3.05 3.44 2.79
N LEU A 42 -3.61 2.42 3.42
CA LEU A 42 -4.05 2.47 4.82
C LEU A 42 -2.89 2.18 5.78
N CYS A 43 -1.94 1.35 5.35
CA CYS A 43 -0.69 1.08 6.05
C CYS A 43 0.34 0.54 5.05
N SER A 44 1.62 0.75 5.35
CA SER A 44 2.75 0.14 4.63
C SER A 44 3.79 -0.35 5.63
N ALA A 45 4.42 -1.49 5.36
CA ALA A 45 5.42 -2.08 6.25
C ALA A 45 6.47 -2.87 5.46
N VAL A 46 7.70 -2.93 5.97
CA VAL A 46 8.73 -3.83 5.42
C VAL A 46 8.46 -5.25 5.89
N VAL A 47 8.50 -6.22 4.96
CA VAL A 47 8.15 -7.63 5.18
C VAL A 47 9.14 -8.59 4.54
N GLN A 48 9.12 -9.82 5.03
CA GLN A 48 9.69 -10.97 4.34
C GLN A 48 8.57 -11.90 3.91
N VAL A 49 8.47 -12.20 2.63
CA VAL A 49 7.43 -13.08 2.08
C VAL A 49 7.95 -14.51 2.06
N TYR A 50 7.18 -15.41 2.65
CA TYR A 50 7.42 -16.85 2.60
C TYR A 50 6.26 -17.53 1.86
N ARG A 51 6.58 -18.61 1.15
CA ARG A 51 5.60 -19.48 0.51
C ARG A 51 5.70 -20.86 1.13
N ALA A 52 4.57 -21.42 1.51
CA ALA A 52 4.51 -22.82 1.94
C ALA A 52 4.77 -23.75 0.75
N GLU A 53 5.63 -24.74 0.96
CA GLU A 53 5.84 -25.83 0.02
C GLU A 53 4.95 -27.03 0.36
N ARG A 54 4.81 -27.95 -0.61
CA ARG A 54 4.04 -29.19 -0.44
C ARG A 54 4.61 -30.09 0.66
N SER A 55 5.89 -29.93 0.99
CA SER A 55 6.59 -30.62 2.07
C SER A 55 6.23 -30.09 3.47
N GLY A 56 5.45 -29.01 3.58
CA GLY A 56 5.12 -28.37 4.85
C GLY A 56 6.19 -27.39 5.36
N CYS A 57 7.29 -27.19 4.62
CA CYS A 57 8.28 -26.17 4.95
C CYS A 57 7.90 -24.80 4.37
N TRP A 58 8.41 -23.73 4.99
CA TRP A 58 8.25 -22.36 4.49
C TRP A 58 9.52 -21.92 3.80
N MET A 59 9.42 -21.60 2.51
CA MET A 59 10.55 -21.09 1.73
C MET A 59 10.46 -19.57 1.60
N LYS A 60 11.54 -18.88 1.97
CA LYS A 60 11.68 -17.43 1.75
C LYS A 60 11.66 -17.12 0.27
N ARG A 61 10.82 -16.17 -0.15
CA ARG A 61 10.68 -15.74 -1.55
C ARG A 61 11.37 -14.41 -1.80
N CYS A 62 11.02 -13.38 -1.02
CA CYS A 62 11.59 -12.04 -1.15
C CYS A 62 11.49 -11.25 0.16
N CYS A 63 12.23 -10.14 0.22
CA CYS A 63 12.04 -9.08 1.21
C CYS A 63 11.49 -7.85 0.47
N GLY A 64 10.57 -7.11 1.06
CA GLY A 64 9.95 -6.00 0.36
C GLY A 64 9.10 -5.10 1.25
N VAL A 65 8.26 -4.28 0.63
CA VAL A 65 7.23 -3.48 1.30
C VAL A 65 5.87 -4.08 0.98
N VAL A 66 5.08 -4.37 2.00
CA VAL A 66 3.65 -4.64 1.84
C VAL A 66 2.84 -3.37 2.08
N CYS A 67 1.79 -3.17 1.29
CA CYS A 67 0.82 -2.10 1.46
C CYS A 67 -0.59 -2.69 1.51
N LEU A 68 -1.40 -2.21 2.46
CA LEU A 68 -2.85 -2.36 2.39
C LEU A 68 -3.42 -1.18 1.62
N VAL A 69 -3.95 -1.44 0.43
CA VAL A 69 -4.38 -0.42 -0.53
C VAL A 69 -5.90 -0.40 -0.59
N LYS A 70 -6.49 0.79 -0.45
CA LYS A 70 -7.89 1.05 -0.74
C LYS A 70 -8.03 1.62 -2.15
N ASP A 71 -8.72 0.91 -3.02
CA ASP A 71 -9.13 1.39 -4.34
C ASP A 71 -10.54 1.98 -4.23
N ASN A 72 -10.63 3.31 -4.26
CA ASN A 72 -11.92 4.00 -4.13
C ASN A 72 -12.86 3.76 -5.33
N PRO A 73 -12.42 3.86 -6.59
CA PRO A 73 -13.23 3.51 -7.76
C PRO A 73 -13.86 2.12 -7.71
N GLN A 74 -13.06 1.11 -7.35
CA GLN A 74 -13.52 -0.28 -7.34
C GLN A 74 -14.18 -0.69 -6.01
N ARG A 75 -14.16 0.19 -5.00
CA ARG A 75 -14.60 -0.09 -3.62
C ARG A 75 -13.98 -1.37 -3.05
N SER A 76 -12.73 -1.62 -3.43
CA SER A 76 -12.02 -2.84 -3.11
C SER A 76 -10.76 -2.53 -2.31
N TYR A 77 -10.29 -3.54 -1.59
CA TYR A 77 -9.07 -3.49 -0.82
C TYR A 77 -8.13 -4.57 -1.35
N PHE A 78 -6.86 -4.22 -1.48
CA PHE A 78 -5.85 -5.13 -1.97
C PHE A 78 -4.60 -5.06 -1.10
N ILE A 79 -3.97 -6.20 -0.89
CA ILE A 79 -2.61 -6.26 -0.36
C ILE A 79 -1.67 -6.28 -1.56
N ARG A 80 -0.68 -5.39 -1.57
CA ARG A 80 0.37 -5.38 -2.62
C ARG A 80 1.74 -5.48 -1.98
N VAL A 81 2.60 -6.32 -2.53
CA VAL A 81 3.99 -6.44 -2.10
C VAL A 81 4.91 -5.92 -3.20
N PHE A 82 5.81 -5.02 -2.84
CA PHE A 82 6.85 -4.46 -3.70
C PHE A 82 8.21 -4.96 -3.24
N ASP A 83 8.99 -5.57 -4.11
CA ASP A 83 10.36 -5.99 -3.81
C ASP A 83 11.27 -4.75 -3.76
N ILE A 84 11.90 -4.48 -2.62
CA ILE A 84 12.88 -3.40 -2.50
C ILE A 84 14.23 -3.98 -2.92
N LYS A 85 14.48 -4.03 -4.23
CA LYS A 85 15.85 -4.23 -4.69
C LYS A 85 16.59 -2.90 -4.52
N VAL A 86 17.48 -2.84 -3.51
CA VAL A 86 18.52 -1.81 -3.40
C VAL A 86 19.52 -2.03 -4.57
N SER A 87 19.10 -1.71 -5.79
CA SER A 87 19.91 -1.52 -7.01
C SER A 87 19.05 -1.58 -8.28
N ARG A 88 18.77 -0.40 -8.87
CA ARG A 88 18.86 -0.09 -10.31
C ARG A 88 18.41 -1.09 -11.39
N THR A 89 17.47 -2.01 -11.15
CA THR A 89 16.91 -2.77 -12.27
C THR A 89 15.40 -2.91 -12.14
N HIS A 90 14.73 -2.14 -12.98
CA HIS A 90 13.32 -2.27 -13.36
C HIS A 90 13.07 -3.67 -13.94
N ARG A 91 12.98 -4.69 -13.08
CA ARG A 91 12.27 -5.93 -13.38
C ARG A 91 10.91 -5.80 -12.74
N SER A 92 9.97 -5.35 -13.56
CA SER A 92 8.53 -5.54 -13.39
C SER A 92 8.24 -7.00 -13.07
N LEU A 93 8.34 -7.36 -11.78
CA LEU A 93 7.74 -8.58 -11.27
C LEU A 93 6.24 -8.31 -11.21
N HIS A 94 5.59 -8.49 -12.37
CA HIS A 94 4.16 -8.75 -12.43
C HIS A 94 3.90 -10.07 -11.72
N GLN A 95 3.77 -10.01 -10.40
CA GLN A 95 2.97 -10.96 -9.67
C GLN A 95 2.09 -10.15 -8.73
N ASN A 96 1.01 -9.62 -9.30
CA ASN A 96 -0.11 -9.09 -8.55
C ASN A 96 -0.68 -10.24 -7.72
N LEU A 97 -0.18 -10.43 -6.49
CA LEU A 97 -0.91 -11.12 -5.44
C LEU A 97 -2.04 -10.19 -4.99
N SER A 98 -2.99 -9.97 -5.89
CA SER A 98 -4.23 -9.29 -5.56
C SER A 98 -5.05 -10.27 -4.72
N ALA A 99 -4.96 -10.15 -3.39
CA ALA A 99 -5.90 -10.80 -2.48
C ALA A 99 -7.26 -10.06 -2.55
N ALA A 100 -7.83 -9.97 -3.75
CA ALA A 100 -9.17 -9.47 -3.97
C ALA A 100 -10.15 -10.61 -3.67
N GLY A 101 -10.58 -10.73 -2.43
CA GLY A 101 -11.57 -11.75 -2.06
C GLY A 101 -11.52 -12.27 -0.63
N TRP A 102 -10.74 -11.66 0.25
CA TRP A 102 -10.70 -12.03 1.67
C TRP A 102 -11.07 -10.89 2.60
N PHE A 103 -12.08 -10.06 2.26
CA PHE A 103 -12.85 -9.23 3.19
C PHE A 103 -14.22 -8.92 2.58
#